data_AF-C4K427-F1
#
_entry.id   AF-C4K427-F1
#
_cell.length_a   1.000
_cell.length_b   1.000
_cell.length_c   1.000
_cell.angle_alpha   90.00
_cell.angle_beta   90.00
_cell.angle_gamma   90.00
#
_symmetry.space_group_name_H-M   'P 1'
#
loop_
_entity.id
_entity.type
_entity.pdbx_description
1 polymer ?
#
loop_
_entity_poly.entity_id
_entity_poly.type
_entity_poly.pdbx_seq_one_letter_code
_entity_poly.pdbx_strand_id
1 'polypeptide(L)'
;MDIQTENEILRAMKHLTIEEVEACIPEGEYLYERLTNPYIAQLFSGSKSGEKYDALLLALETTDSFNDALYDVMQTAAQILYLMRCQDADNEGPE
;
A
#
# COMPACT_ATOMS: atom_id res chain seq x y z
N MET A 1 14.43 -9.19 1.79
CA MET A 1 14.32 -9.48 0.35
C MET A 1 15.65 -9.15 -0.26
N ASP A 2 16.21 -10.03 -1.09
CA ASP A 2 17.41 -9.72 -1.84
C ASP A 2 17.08 -8.95 -3.13
N ILE A 3 18.13 -8.37 -3.73
CA ILE A 3 18.03 -7.49 -4.90
C ILE A 3 17.47 -8.24 -6.12
N GLN A 4 17.68 -9.56 -6.21
CA GLN A 4 17.18 -10.33 -7.34
C GLN A 4 15.65 -10.43 -7.26
N THR A 5 15.10 -10.84 -6.12
CA THR A 5 13.65 -10.91 -5.91
C THR A 5 12.97 -9.55 -6.12
N GLU A 6 13.56 -8.46 -5.63
CA GLU A 6 13.03 -7.11 -5.84
C GLU A 6 12.94 -6.76 -7.34
N ASN A 7 14.00 -7.04 -8.10
CA ASN A 7 14.02 -6.78 -9.54
C ASN A 7 13.03 -7.65 -10.32
N GLU A 8 12.81 -8.89 -9.90
CA GLU A 8 11.83 -9.80 -10.50
C GLU A 8 10.41 -9.28 -10.27
N ILE A 9 10.08 -8.87 -9.04
CA ILE A 9 8.78 -8.24 -8.71
C ILE A 9 8.58 -6.98 -9.56
N LEU A 10 9.56 -6.07 -9.60
CA LEU A 10 9.46 -4.83 -10.39
C LEU A 10 9.28 -5.07 -11.89
N ARG A 11 9.83 -6.17 -12.43
CA ARG A 11 9.58 -6.58 -13.81
C ARG A 11 8.18 -7.15 -13.98
N ALA A 12 7.76 -8.04 -13.08
CA ALA A 12 6.45 -8.66 -13.12
C ALA A 12 5.31 -7.64 -13.01
N MET A 13 5.48 -6.60 -12.17
CA MET A 13 4.53 -5.49 -12.06
C MET A 13 4.24 -4.79 -13.40
N LYS A 14 5.23 -4.69 -14.31
CA LYS A 14 5.04 -4.07 -15.65
C LYS A 14 4.24 -4.95 -16.61
N HIS A 15 4.00 -6.20 -16.23
CA HIS A 15 3.38 -7.23 -17.08
C HIS A 15 2.12 -7.82 -16.46
N LEU A 16 1.62 -7.27 -15.35
CA LEU A 16 0.33 -7.65 -14.79
C LEU A 16 -0.77 -7.44 -15.83
N THR A 17 -1.67 -8.42 -15.93
CA THR A 17 -2.88 -8.32 -16.72
C THR A 17 -3.89 -7.39 -16.04
N ILE A 18 -4.90 -6.95 -16.79
CA ILE A 18 -5.97 -6.10 -16.23
C ILE A 18 -6.73 -6.89 -15.16
N GLU A 19 -6.99 -8.17 -15.40
CA GLU A 19 -7.69 -9.05 -14.47
C GLU A 19 -6.92 -9.22 -13.15
N GLU A 20 -5.59 -9.34 -13.20
CA GLU A 20 -4.74 -9.42 -12.00
C GLU A 20 -4.70 -8.09 -11.25
N VAL A 21 -4.66 -6.96 -11.96
CA VAL A 21 -4.75 -5.64 -11.35
C VAL A 21 -6.09 -5.48 -10.63
N GLU A 22 -7.20 -5.86 -11.27
CA GLU A 22 -8.54 -5.79 -10.70
C GLU A 22 -8.69 -6.71 -9.47
N ALA A 23 -8.09 -7.91 -9.50
CA ALA A 23 -8.09 -8.83 -8.37
C ALA A 23 -7.34 -8.26 -7.14
N CYS A 24 -6.42 -7.32 -7.33
CA CYS A 24 -5.70 -6.65 -6.25
C CYS A 24 -6.47 -5.48 -5.60
N ILE A 25 -7.48 -4.93 -6.29
CA ILE A 25 -8.22 -3.73 -5.82
C ILE A 25 -8.77 -3.91 -4.40
N PRO A 26 -9.45 -5.01 -4.04
CA PRO A 26 -10.03 -5.16 -2.70
C PRO A 26 -8.98 -5.13 -1.58
N GLU A 27 -7.80 -5.72 -1.81
CA GLU A 27 -6.70 -5.66 -0.84
C GLU A 27 -6.12 -4.25 -0.75
N GLY A 28 -5.98 -3.55 -1.87
CA GLY A 28 -5.56 -2.14 -1.90
C GLY A 28 -6.52 -1.22 -1.14
N GLU A 29 -7.83 -1.40 -1.33
CA GLU A 29 -8.87 -0.69 -0.57
C GLU A 29 -8.79 -1.00 0.92
N TYR A 30 -8.66 -2.29 1.28
CA TYR A 30 -8.50 -2.70 2.67
C TYR A 30 -7.25 -2.08 3.34
N LEU A 31 -6.12 -2.01 2.64
CA LEU A 31 -4.91 -1.36 3.15
C LEU A 31 -5.11 0.15 3.33
N TYR A 32 -5.76 0.81 2.36
CA TYR A 32 -6.06 2.24 2.39
C TYR A 32 -6.98 2.62 3.54
N GLU A 33 -8.09 1.90 3.74
CA GLU A 33 -9.08 2.20 4.79
C GLU A 33 -8.48 2.13 6.21
N ARG A 34 -7.43 1.34 6.41
CA ARG A 34 -6.72 1.25 7.70
C ARG A 34 -5.85 2.46 8.00
N LEU A 35 -5.47 3.22 6.98
CA LEU A 35 -4.60 4.40 7.10
C LEU A 35 -5.42 5.69 7.20
N THR A 36 -6.27 5.76 8.22
CA THR A 36 -7.08 6.95 8.48
C THR A 36 -6.23 8.19 8.78
N ASN A 37 -6.71 9.39 8.43
CA ASN A 37 -6.03 10.65 8.73
C ASN A 37 -5.64 10.78 10.22
N PRO A 38 -6.51 10.45 11.20
CA PRO A 38 -6.14 10.44 12.62
C PRO A 38 -4.98 9.50 12.94
N TYR A 39 -4.94 8.31 12.31
CA TYR A 39 -3.86 7.35 12.52
C TYR A 39 -2.53 7.86 11.96
N ILE A 40 -2.55 8.44 10.76
CA ILE A 40 -1.36 9.03 10.11
C ILE A 40 -0.86 10.25 10.91
N ALA A 41 -1.76 11.13 11.34
CA ALA A 41 -1.42 12.26 12.20
C ALA A 41 -0.76 11.79 13.50
N GLN A 42 -1.28 10.71 14.11
CA GLN A 42 -0.69 10.11 15.31
C GLN A 42 0.70 9.55 15.04
N LEU A 43 0.90 8.86 13.91
CA LEU A 43 2.21 8.30 13.53
C LEU A 43 3.28 9.39 13.38
N PHE A 44 2.95 10.51 12.73
CA PHE A 44 3.89 11.60 12.48
C PHE A 44 4.08 12.54 13.68
N SER A 45 3.05 12.72 14.51
CA SER A 45 3.15 13.54 15.72
C SER A 45 3.86 12.79 16.86
N GLY A 46 3.71 11.46 16.92
CA GLY A 46 4.10 10.63 18.06
C GLY A 46 3.10 10.68 19.23
N SER A 47 1.95 11.34 19.06
CA SER A 47 0.91 11.51 20.09
C SER A 47 -0.51 11.46 19.49
N LYS A 48 -1.52 11.22 20.32
CA LYS A 48 -2.93 11.24 19.89
C LYS A 48 -3.60 12.62 20.03
N SER A 49 -2.85 13.65 20.42
CA SER A 49 -3.38 14.97 20.74
C SER A 49 -2.28 16.03 20.85
N GLY A 50 -2.66 17.30 20.73
CA GLY A 50 -1.79 18.46 20.89
C GLY A 50 -1.50 19.15 19.57
N GLU A 51 -0.91 20.35 19.63
CA GLU A 51 -0.83 21.26 18.48
C GLU A 51 -0.26 20.63 17.21
N LYS A 52 0.80 19.82 17.32
CA LYS A 52 1.39 19.13 16.17
C LYS A 52 0.44 18.09 15.57
N TYR A 53 -0.25 17.31 16.41
CA TYR A 53 -1.25 16.34 15.96
C TYR A 53 -2.41 17.04 15.26
N ASP A 54 -2.95 18.09 15.87
CA ASP A 54 -4.09 18.84 15.34
C ASP A 54 -3.74 19.51 13.99
N ALA A 55 -2.54 20.09 13.89
CA ALA A 55 -2.05 20.70 12.64
C ALA A 55 -1.86 19.66 11.53
N LEU A 56 -1.34 18.47 11.86
CA LEU A 56 -1.19 17.37 10.90
C LEU A 56 -2.55 16.82 10.46
N LEU A 57 -3.47 16.59 11.40
CA LEU A 57 -4.81 16.10 11.10
C LEU A 57 -5.54 17.07 10.16
N LEU A 58 -5.51 18.36 10.48
CA LEU A 58 -6.10 19.39 9.61
C LEU A 58 -5.46 19.36 8.22
N ALA A 59 -4.12 19.32 8.12
CA ALA A 59 -3.44 19.28 6.84
C ALA A 59 -3.85 18.05 6.00
N LEU A 60 -4.00 16.88 6.62
CA LEU A 60 -4.43 15.65 5.94
C LEU A 60 -5.90 15.71 5.50
N GLU A 61 -6.78 16.30 6.32
CA GLU A 61 -8.20 16.49 5.99
C GLU A 61 -8.44 17.52 4.89
N THR A 62 -7.54 18.50 4.73
CA THR A 62 -7.67 19.55 3.72
C THR A 62 -6.86 19.30 2.44
N THR A 63 -6.12 18.19 2.36
CA THR A 63 -5.24 17.89 1.22
C THR A 63 -5.69 16.62 0.51
N ASP A 64 -6.68 16.73 -0.37
CA ASP A 64 -7.23 15.59 -1.13
C ASP A 64 -6.14 14.84 -1.90
N SER A 65 -5.18 15.55 -2.48
CA SER A 65 -4.07 14.93 -3.23
C SER A 65 -3.17 14.02 -2.39
N PHE A 66 -3.13 14.21 -1.07
CA PHE A 66 -2.44 13.27 -0.18
C PHE A 66 -3.20 11.95 -0.11
N ASN A 67 -4.53 12.00 0.00
CA ASN A 67 -5.38 10.81 0.05
C ASN A 67 -5.36 10.04 -1.27
N ASP A 68 -5.37 10.76 -2.41
CA ASP A 68 -5.23 10.16 -3.73
C ASP A 68 -3.88 9.43 -3.88
N ALA A 69 -2.78 10.11 -3.51
CA ALA A 69 -1.45 9.50 -3.56
C ALA A 69 -1.33 8.31 -2.60
N LEU A 70 -1.94 8.39 -1.42
CA LEU A 70 -1.96 7.28 -0.46
C LEU A 70 -2.71 6.08 -1.02
N TYR A 71 -3.86 6.31 -1.67
CA TYR A 71 -4.62 5.27 -2.35
C TYR A 71 -3.78 4.57 -3.42
N ASP A 72 -3.13 5.33 -4.31
CA ASP A 72 -2.26 4.78 -5.36
C ASP A 72 -1.12 3.93 -4.79
N VAL A 73 -0.50 4.38 -3.70
CA VAL A 73 0.57 3.62 -3.02
C VAL A 73 0.01 2.32 -2.44
N MET A 74 -1.21 2.31 -1.87
CA MET A 74 -1.82 1.10 -1.32
C MET A 74 -2.23 0.12 -2.41
N GLN A 75 -2.74 0.60 -3.54
CA GLN A 75 -3.00 -0.23 -4.72
C GLN A 75 -1.71 -0.88 -5.25
N THR A 76 -0.63 -0.10 -5.31
CA THR A 76 0.69 -0.60 -5.71
C THR A 76 1.22 -1.63 -4.71
N ALA A 77 1.06 -1.39 -3.41
CA ALA A 77 1.46 -2.33 -2.36
C ALA A 77 0.69 -3.67 -2.47
N ALA A 78 -0.60 -3.62 -2.76
CA ALA A 78 -1.42 -4.81 -2.97
C ALA A 78 -0.92 -5.66 -4.14
N GLN A 79 -0.55 -5.03 -5.26
CA GLN A 79 0.05 -5.71 -6.42
C GLN A 79 1.39 -6.37 -6.08
N ILE A 80 2.25 -5.69 -5.31
CA ILE A 80 3.52 -6.27 -4.84
C ILE A 80 3.25 -7.50 -3.97
N LEU A 81 2.33 -7.40 -3.01
CA LEU A 81 1.97 -8.52 -2.13
C LEU A 81 1.37 -9.70 -2.91
N TYR A 82 0.56 -9.42 -3.94
CA TYR A 82 0.06 -10.44 -4.85
C TYR A 82 1.18 -11.19 -5.55
N LEU A 83 2.12 -10.47 -6.17
CA LEU A 83 3.25 -11.07 -6.88
C LEU A 83 4.15 -11.89 -5.96
N MET A 84 4.40 -11.41 -4.75
CA MET A 84 5.16 -12.17 -3.74
C MET A 84 4.47 -13.51 -3.43
N ARG A 85 3.14 -13.53 -3.26
CA ARG A 85 2.38 -14.77 -3.02
C ARG A 85 2.44 -15.73 -4.20
N CYS A 86 2.40 -15.22 -5.44
CA CYS A 86 2.55 -16.05 -6.63
C CYS A 86 3.94 -16.70 -6.69
N GLN A 87 4.99 -15.94 -6.41
CA GLN A 87 6.35 -16.48 -6.35
C GLN A 87 6.51 -17.56 -5.27
N ASP A 88 5.95 -17.34 -4.08
CA ASP A 88 5.99 -18.34 -3.02
C ASP A 88 5.25 -19.62 -3.43
N ALA A 89 4.08 -19.52 -4.05
CA ALA A 89 3.31 -20.67 -4.54
C ALA A 89 4.03 -21.45 -5.67
N ASP A 90 4.72 -20.75 -6.58
CA ASP A 90 5.50 -21.37 -7.66
C ASP A 90 6.75 -22.10 -7.13
N ASN A 91 7.32 -21.63 -6.01
CA ASN A 91 8.49 -22.23 -5.38
C ASN A 91 8.15 -23.44 -4.49
N GLU A 92 6.90 -23.58 -4.03
CA GLU A 92 6.49 -24.71 -3.17
C GLU A 92 6.22 -26.00 -3.97
N GLY A 93 5.92 -25.93 -5.27
CA GLY A 93 5.69 -27.11 -6.13
C GLY A 93 4.50 -28.00 -5.70
N PRO A 94 3.95 -28.87 -6.57
CA PRO A 94 2.93 -29.82 -6.14
C PRO A 94 3.58 -30.88 -5.21
N GLU A 95 3.08 -31.00 -3.99
CA GLU A 95 3.39 -32.13 -3.07
C GLU A 95 3.14 -33.50 -3.73
#